data_AF-A0A8S2KJM8-F1
#
_entry.id   AF-A0A8S2KJM8-F1
#
_cell.length_a   1.000
_cell.length_b   1.000
_cell.length_c   1.000
_cell.angle_alpha   90.00
_cell.angle_beta   90.00
_cell.angle_gamma   90.00
#
_symmetry.space_group_name_H-M   'P 1'
#
loop_
_entity.id
_entity.type
_entity.pdbx_description
1 polymer ?
#
loop_
_entity_poly.entity_id
_entity_poly.type
_entity_poly.pdbx_seq_one_letter_code
_entity_poly.pdbx_strand_id
1 'polypeptide(L)'
;MMMKYLLCLILTFGIFIHVSNALNCFVCDSKEDEHCPETWTRQDLLPVECGGPDGVHDARFCIKTIAVFGGAVATKRFCSSRDMDNQCLE
;
A
#
# COMPACT_ATOMS: atom_id res chain seq x y z
N MET A 1 -8.13 -44.35 -18.61
CA MET A 1 -8.81 -43.11 -19.09
C MET A 1 -9.11 -42.13 -17.96
N MET A 2 -9.76 -42.56 -16.87
CA MET A 2 -10.16 -41.70 -15.74
C MET A 2 -9.00 -40.93 -15.06
N MET A 3 -7.81 -41.57 -14.94
CA MET A 3 -6.60 -40.95 -14.36
C MET A 3 -6.09 -39.72 -15.15
N LYS A 4 -6.23 -39.71 -16.48
CA LYS A 4 -5.78 -38.60 -17.34
C LYS A 4 -6.68 -37.37 -17.20
N TYR A 5 -7.99 -37.57 -17.01
CA TYR A 5 -8.94 -36.48 -16.80
C TYR A 5 -8.74 -35.81 -15.44
N LEU A 6 -8.46 -36.59 -14.40
CA LEU A 6 -8.14 -36.05 -13.07
C LEU A 6 -6.87 -35.20 -13.10
N LEU A 7 -5.82 -35.66 -13.80
CA LEU A 7 -4.59 -34.90 -13.99
C LEU A 7 -4.83 -33.58 -14.75
N CYS A 8 -5.69 -33.61 -15.77
CA CYS A 8 -6.04 -32.42 -16.55
C CYS A 8 -6.83 -31.38 -15.72
N LEU A 9 -7.75 -31.85 -14.86
CA LEU A 9 -8.49 -30.99 -13.92
C LEU A 9 -7.57 -30.30 -12.90
N ILE A 10 -6.59 -31.02 -12.35
CA ILE A 10 -5.65 -30.44 -11.38
C ILE A 10 -4.73 -29.42 -12.06
N LEU A 11 -4.25 -29.74 -13.27
CA LEU A 11 -3.40 -28.83 -14.05
C LEU A 11 -4.14 -27.54 -14.44
N THR A 12 -5.42 -27.63 -14.82
CA THR A 12 -6.23 -26.45 -15.16
C THR A 12 -6.55 -25.59 -13.94
N PHE A 13 -6.80 -26.19 -12.77
CA PHE A 13 -7.07 -25.45 -11.53
C PHE A 13 -5.83 -24.71 -11.00
N GLY A 14 -4.63 -25.30 -11.15
CA GLY A 14 -3.38 -24.67 -10.71
C GLY A 14 -3.04 -23.36 -11.44
N ILE A 15 -3.53 -23.16 -12.66
CA ILE A 15 -3.30 -21.95 -13.47
C ILE A 15 -4.07 -20.75 -12.90
N PHE A 16 -5.16 -20.97 -12.16
CA PHE A 16 -5.98 -19.91 -11.58
C PHE A 16 -5.48 -19.38 -10.24
N ILE A 17 -4.41 -19.94 -9.69
CA ILE A 17 -3.82 -19.43 -8.45
C ILE A 17 -2.97 -18.21 -8.78
N HIS A 18 -3.57 -17.03 -8.66
CA HIS A 18 -2.81 -15.78 -8.68
C HIS A 18 -2.03 -15.63 -7.38
N VAL A 19 -0.70 -15.50 -7.48
CA VAL A 19 0.15 -15.09 -6.36
C VAL A 19 -0.10 -13.60 -6.10
N SER A 20 -0.73 -13.26 -4.97
CA SER A 20 -0.86 -11.87 -4.53
C SER A 20 0.36 -11.49 -3.67
N ASN A 21 1.11 -10.49 -4.10
CA ASN A 21 2.08 -9.84 -3.22
C ASN A 21 1.36 -8.82 -2.35
N ALA A 22 1.64 -8.80 -1.05
CA ALA A 22 1.11 -7.77 -0.18
C ALA A 22 1.85 -6.45 -0.43
N LEU A 23 1.09 -5.36 -0.63
CA LEU A 23 1.65 -4.02 -0.77
C LEU A 23 2.11 -3.52 0.59
N ASN A 24 3.37 -3.08 0.68
CA ASN A 24 3.94 -2.51 1.89
C ASN A 24 4.25 -1.03 1.67
N CYS A 25 3.77 -0.15 2.56
CA CYS A 25 3.95 1.30 2.47
C CYS A 25 4.47 1.86 3.79
N PHE A 26 5.20 2.97 3.74
CA PHE A 26 5.47 3.78 4.93
C PHE A 26 4.24 4.62 5.26
N VAL A 27 3.66 4.42 6.44
CA VAL A 27 2.46 5.12 6.90
C VAL A 27 2.85 5.99 8.09
N CYS A 28 2.55 7.29 8.01
CA CYS A 28 2.84 8.25 9.08
C CYS A 28 2.04 9.55 8.90
N ASP A 29 1.89 10.31 9.99
CA ASP A 29 1.27 11.64 9.99
C ASP A 29 2.19 12.60 10.77
N SER A 30 2.70 13.63 10.10
CA SER A 30 3.61 14.61 10.73
C SER A 30 2.95 15.45 11.82
N LYS A 31 1.62 15.37 11.99
CA LYS A 31 0.92 15.98 13.12
C LYS A 31 1.08 15.17 14.41
N GLU A 32 1.28 13.87 14.28
CA GLU A 32 1.39 12.93 15.42
C GLU A 32 2.81 12.44 15.62
N ASP A 33 3.61 12.39 14.55
CA ASP A 33 4.98 11.89 14.54
C ASP A 33 5.94 12.90 13.88
N GLU A 34 6.81 13.50 14.68
CA GLU A 34 7.87 14.41 14.22
C GLU A 34 8.88 13.72 13.27
N HIS A 35 8.91 12.38 13.24
CA HIS A 35 9.76 11.57 12.36
C HIS A 35 9.08 11.19 11.03
N CYS A 36 8.02 11.92 10.64
CA CYS A 36 7.41 11.82 9.31
C CYS A 36 7.83 12.99 8.39
N PRO A 37 9.11 13.12 8.01
CA PRO A 37 9.56 14.24 7.20
C PRO A 37 9.04 14.16 5.76
N GLU A 38 9.03 15.32 5.08
CA GLU A 38 8.70 15.42 3.67
C GLU A 38 9.70 14.59 2.82
N THR A 39 10.99 14.75 3.08
CA THR A 39 12.07 13.97 2.46
C THR A 39 12.67 13.01 3.47
N TRP A 40 12.87 11.75 3.08
CA TRP A 40 13.47 10.75 3.94
C TRP A 40 14.98 11.00 4.05
N THR A 41 15.41 11.51 5.19
CA THR A 41 16.84 11.69 5.51
C THR A 41 17.42 10.53 6.31
N ARG A 42 16.56 9.64 6.85
CA ARG A 42 16.92 8.44 7.60
C ARG A 42 15.91 7.32 7.33
N GLN A 43 16.31 6.06 7.57
CA GLN A 43 15.48 4.85 7.41
C GLN A 43 14.77 4.48 8.73
N ASP A 44 14.18 5.46 9.41
CA ASP A 44 13.68 5.27 10.77
C ASP A 44 12.30 4.61 10.81
N LEU A 45 11.54 4.67 9.70
CA LEU A 45 10.27 3.98 9.57
C LEU A 45 10.44 2.63 8.88
N LEU A 46 9.74 1.62 9.41
CA LEU A 46 9.53 0.34 8.74
C LEU A 46 8.23 0.40 7.93
N PRO A 47 8.19 -0.21 6.74
CA PRO A 47 6.97 -0.25 5.95
C PRO A 47 5.98 -1.24 6.60
N VAL A 48 4.69 -0.91 6.50
CA VAL A 48 3.59 -1.72 7.03
C VAL A 48 2.79 -2.34 5.89
N GLU A 49 2.20 -3.50 6.16
CA GLU A 49 1.37 -4.21 5.19
C GLU A 49 0.00 -3.51 5.04
N CYS A 50 -0.29 -3.02 3.84
CA CYS A 50 -1.54 -2.30 3.56
C CYS A 50 -2.77 -3.19 3.53
N GLY A 51 -2.63 -4.50 3.34
CA GLY A 51 -3.73 -5.47 3.26
C GLY A 51 -4.07 -6.16 4.59
N GLY A 52 -3.45 -5.73 5.70
CA GLY A 52 -3.67 -6.30 7.03
C GLY A 52 -5.07 -6.05 7.61
N PRO A 53 -5.33 -6.49 8.85
CA PRO A 53 -6.65 -6.39 9.51
C PRO A 53 -7.20 -4.95 9.59
N ASP A 54 -6.31 -3.99 9.79
CA ASP A 54 -6.62 -2.55 9.87
C ASP A 54 -6.27 -1.81 8.57
N GLY A 55 -5.96 -2.56 7.51
CA GLY A 55 -5.48 -2.08 6.22
C GLY A 55 -6.59 -1.63 5.27
N VAL A 56 -6.19 -1.12 4.11
CA VAL A 56 -7.10 -0.73 3.04
C VAL A 56 -7.30 -1.92 2.10
N HIS A 57 -8.56 -2.34 1.93
CA HIS A 57 -8.90 -3.41 1.00
C HIS A 57 -8.54 -3.01 -0.44
N ASP A 58 -7.92 -3.93 -1.19
CA ASP A 58 -7.40 -3.71 -2.55
C ASP A 58 -6.47 -2.48 -2.62
N ALA A 59 -5.64 -2.27 -1.61
CA ALA A 59 -4.61 -1.24 -1.63
C ALA A 59 -3.63 -1.50 -2.78
N ARG A 60 -3.47 -0.51 -3.65
CA ARG A 60 -2.63 -0.56 -4.85
C ARG A 60 -1.61 0.59 -4.92
N PHE A 61 -1.75 1.60 -4.05
CA PHE A 61 -0.95 2.82 -4.07
C PHE A 61 -0.50 3.22 -2.66
N CYS A 62 0.75 3.67 -2.54
CA CYS A 62 1.25 4.39 -1.37
C CYS A 62 1.12 5.88 -1.64
N ILE A 63 0.19 6.55 -0.95
CA ILE A 63 -0.05 7.98 -1.14
C ILE A 63 0.81 8.78 -0.18
N LYS A 64 1.42 9.85 -0.68
CA LYS A 64 2.05 10.91 0.11
C LYS A 64 1.33 12.21 -0.18
N THR A 65 0.86 12.87 0.88
CA THR A 65 0.26 14.21 0.80
C THR A 65 1.13 15.19 1.58
N ILE A 66 1.25 16.40 1.05
CA ILE A 66 1.98 17.50 1.66
C ILE A 66 1.01 18.67 1.75
N ALA A 67 0.96 19.32 2.90
CA ALA A 67 0.16 20.52 3.11
C ALA A 67 0.99 21.57 3.85
N VAL A 68 0.66 22.84 3.67
CA VAL A 68 1.20 23.93 4.50
C VAL A 68 0.11 24.41 5.42
N PHE A 69 0.34 24.35 6.73
CA PHE A 69 -0.61 24.80 7.74
C PHE A 69 0.09 25.70 8.74
N GLY A 70 -0.39 26.93 8.90
CA GLY A 70 0.17 27.88 9.88
C GLY A 70 1.64 28.24 9.64
N GLY A 71 2.15 28.12 8.42
CA GLY A 71 3.56 28.36 8.07
C GLY A 71 4.49 27.16 8.25
N ALA A 72 3.98 26.02 8.72
CA ALA A 72 4.71 24.76 8.80
C ALA A 72 4.30 23.81 7.68
N VAL A 73 5.24 22.99 7.21
CA VAL A 73 4.97 21.91 6.24
C VAL A 73 4.54 20.66 7.01
N ALA A 74 3.37 20.14 6.67
CA ALA A 74 2.84 18.88 7.16
C ALA A 74 2.91 17.81 6.06
N THR A 75 3.23 16.57 6.43
CA THR A 75 3.28 15.42 5.53
C THR A 75 2.46 14.28 6.10
N LYS A 76 1.64 13.63 5.27
CA LYS A 76 0.91 12.43 5.65
C LYS A 76 1.04 11.36 4.59
N ARG A 77 1.32 10.12 5.00
CA ARG A 77 1.46 8.97 4.12
C ARG A 77 0.52 7.85 4.55
N PHE A 78 -0.15 7.23 3.58
CA PHE A 78 -1.16 6.20 3.83
C PHE A 78 -1.37 5.29 2.60
N CYS A 79 -1.99 4.13 2.82
CA CYS A 79 -2.34 3.18 1.75
C CYS A 79 -3.65 3.60 1.06
N SER A 80 -3.76 3.37 -0.24
CA SER A 80 -5.00 3.63 -1.00
C SER A 80 -5.23 2.60 -2.10
N SER A 81 -6.50 2.30 -2.38
CA SER A 81 -6.92 1.49 -3.54
C SER A 81 -7.03 2.31 -4.83
N ARG A 82 -6.97 3.63 -4.71
CA ARG A 82 -7.07 4.60 -5.81
C ARG A 82 -5.83 5.46 -5.88
N ASP A 83 -5.42 5.75 -7.10
CA ASP A 83 -4.47 6.81 -7.39
C ASP A 83 -5.09 8.16 -7.03
N MET A 84 -4.31 9.03 -6.39
CA MET A 84 -4.73 10.38 -6.01
C MET A 84 -4.12 11.48 -6.88
N ASP A 85 -3.30 11.10 -7.88
CA ASP A 85 -2.61 12.03 -8.78
C ASP A 85 -1.85 13.12 -7.98
N ASN A 86 -1.41 14.18 -8.66
CA ASN A 86 -0.68 15.30 -8.07
C ASN A 86 -1.59 16.50 -7.78
N GLN A 87 -2.83 16.24 -7.32
CA GLN A 87 -3.77 17.31 -7.03
C GLN A 87 -3.58 17.87 -5.61
N CYS A 88 -3.62 19.19 -5.49
CA CYS A 88 -3.82 19.83 -4.20
C CYS A 88 -5.27 19.58 -3.76
N LEU A 89 -5.47 19.11 -2.53
CA LEU A 89 -6.79 19.10 -1.92
C LEU A 89 -7.19 20.55 -1.66
N GLU A 90 -8.22 21.03 -2.37
CA GLU A 90 -8.82 22.36 -2.19
C GLU A 90 -9.64 22.47 -0.90
#